data_AF-A0AA43DJT3-F1
#
_entry.id   AF-A0AA43DJT3-F1
#
_cell.length_a   1.000
_cell.length_b   1.000
_cell.length_c   1.000
_cell.angle_alpha   90.00
_cell.angle_beta   90.00
_cell.angle_gamma   90.00
#
_symmetry.space_group_name_H-M   'P 1'
#
loop_
_entity.id
_entity.type
_entity.pdbx_description
1 polymer ?
#
loop_
_entity_poly.entity_id
_entity_poly.type
_entity_poly.pdbx_seq_one_letter_code
_entity_poly.pdbx_strand_id
1 'polypeptide(L)'
;MTQAQRLRSSSGRQVRTVRVRVKGGYEPPVVHGRVGEPLRIVFSRKETASCSEHVVFPAFGKSAMLPPFEDVALELVPEQAGEFEFTCQLGMLRGRLVVGDNPEPSAVGDLSPRARTRFGRSLTGERSDTLLLALVSWVCSVPFLLLLAVPFLGWKAGGMLALAWLGLVVAACFAVCAWRGPLFTRSARGLHGIFSGVREGRSERSPT
;
A
#
# COMPACT_ATOMS: atom_id res chain seq x y z
N MET A 1 -11.75 -55.56 21.78
CA MET A 1 -12.00 -55.77 20.34
C MET A 1 -12.95 -54.69 19.89
N THR A 2 -12.77 -53.88 18.86
CA THR A 2 -11.66 -53.52 17.99
C THR A 2 -12.13 -52.22 17.33
N GLN A 3 -11.22 -51.27 17.15
CA GLN A 3 -11.41 -50.08 16.32
C GLN A 3 -11.90 -50.46 14.91
N ALA A 4 -13.13 -50.09 14.57
CA ALA A 4 -13.60 -49.94 13.19
C ALA A 4 -14.80 -48.99 13.29
N GLN A 5 -14.69 -47.70 13.04
CA GLN A 5 -14.68 -47.18 11.67
C GLN A 5 -14.24 -45.70 11.71
N ARG A 6 -12.93 -45.45 11.71
CA ARG A 6 -12.31 -44.16 11.35
C ARG A 6 -12.18 -44.00 9.83
N LEU A 7 -13.18 -44.44 9.05
CA LEU A 7 -13.14 -44.43 7.57
C LEU A 7 -14.41 -43.85 6.95
N ARG A 8 -14.92 -42.75 7.53
CA ARG A 8 -15.84 -41.84 6.84
C ARG A 8 -15.36 -40.39 6.96
N SER A 9 -14.08 -40.15 6.70
CA SER A 9 -13.74 -38.88 6.05
C SER A 9 -14.25 -39.04 4.63
N SER A 10 -15.51 -38.65 4.41
CA SER A 10 -16.04 -38.51 3.06
C SER A 10 -15.04 -37.69 2.26
N SER A 11 -14.51 -38.29 1.21
CA SER A 11 -13.65 -37.68 0.19
C SER A 11 -14.44 -36.64 -0.62
N GLY A 12 -15.08 -35.69 0.07
CA GLY A 12 -15.74 -34.54 -0.48
C GLY A 12 -14.71 -33.42 -0.52
N ARG A 13 -14.40 -32.96 -1.73
CA ARG A 13 -13.58 -31.77 -1.96
C ARG A 13 -14.15 -30.62 -1.13
N GLN A 14 -13.49 -30.25 -0.02
CA GLN A 14 -14.01 -29.24 0.91
C GLN A 14 -14.07 -27.90 0.18
N VAL A 15 -15.28 -27.40 -0.08
CA VAL A 15 -15.47 -26.10 -0.74
C VAL A 15 -15.23 -24.99 0.28
N ARG A 16 -14.18 -24.20 0.07
CA ARG A 16 -13.90 -23.03 0.91
C ARG A 16 -14.87 -21.93 0.53
N THR A 17 -15.65 -21.44 1.49
CA THR A 17 -16.58 -20.32 1.26
C THR A 17 -16.02 -19.03 1.85
N VAL A 18 -15.97 -17.97 1.06
CA VAL A 18 -15.55 -16.62 1.49
C VAL A 18 -16.67 -15.63 1.16
N ARG A 19 -17.00 -14.73 2.09
CA ARG A 19 -17.99 -13.66 1.86
C ARG A 19 -17.26 -12.36 1.57
N VAL A 20 -17.68 -11.68 0.51
CA VAL A 20 -17.18 -10.37 0.09
C VAL A 20 -18.35 -9.40 0.04
N ARG A 21 -18.30 -8.34 0.84
CA ARG A 21 -19.26 -7.24 0.79
C ARG A 21 -18.86 -6.28 -0.32
N VAL A 22 -19.83 -5.85 -1.11
CA VAL A 22 -19.65 -4.85 -2.18
C VAL A 22 -20.37 -3.57 -1.80
N LYS A 23 -19.60 -2.53 -1.47
CA LYS A 23 -20.10 -1.18 -1.15
C LYS A 23 -19.00 -0.14 -1.45
N GLY A 24 -19.00 0.44 -2.63
CA GLY A 24 -17.95 1.35 -3.10
C GLY A 24 -16.56 0.70 -3.22
N GLY A 25 -16.51 -0.63 -3.19
CA GLY A 25 -15.30 -1.44 -3.06
C GLY A 25 -15.61 -2.87 -2.65
N TYR A 26 -14.60 -3.74 -2.68
CA TYR A 26 -14.70 -5.12 -2.20
C TYR A 26 -14.12 -5.24 -0.80
N GLU A 27 -14.88 -5.81 0.13
CA GLU A 27 -14.46 -6.01 1.50
C GLU A 27 -14.67 -7.48 1.91
N PRO A 28 -13.61 -8.26 2.17
CA PRO A 28 -12.21 -7.87 2.09
C PRO A 28 -11.74 -7.61 0.64
N PRO A 29 -10.74 -6.74 0.43
CA PRO A 29 -10.19 -6.47 -0.90
C PRO A 29 -9.28 -7.61 -1.39
N VAL A 30 -8.83 -8.47 -0.48
CA VAL A 30 -7.98 -9.62 -0.76
C VAL A 30 -8.68 -10.88 -0.28
N VAL A 31 -8.87 -11.82 -1.19
CA VAL A 31 -9.40 -13.16 -0.93
C VAL A 31 -8.26 -14.16 -1.06
N HIS A 32 -8.17 -15.12 -0.14
CA HIS A 32 -7.15 -16.16 -0.18
C HIS A 32 -7.75 -17.50 -0.60
N GLY A 33 -7.17 -18.11 -1.62
CA GLY A 33 -7.50 -19.44 -2.14
C GLY A 33 -6.30 -20.39 -2.08
N ARG A 34 -6.56 -21.68 -2.34
CA ARG A 34 -5.53 -22.72 -2.46
C ARG A 34 -5.63 -23.37 -3.83
N VAL A 35 -4.49 -23.77 -4.38
CA VAL A 35 -4.42 -24.43 -5.69
C VAL A 35 -5.19 -25.75 -5.65
N GLY A 36 -6.04 -25.99 -6.65
CA GLY A 36 -6.82 -27.22 -6.80
C GLY A 36 -8.01 -27.36 -5.83
N GLU A 37 -8.22 -26.42 -4.92
CA GLU A 37 -9.38 -26.40 -4.01
C GLU A 37 -10.51 -25.52 -4.56
N PRO A 38 -11.77 -25.98 -4.54
CA PRO A 38 -12.90 -25.21 -5.02
C PRO A 38 -13.19 -24.09 -4.02
N LEU A 39 -13.16 -22.85 -4.52
CA LEU A 39 -13.41 -21.63 -3.78
C LEU A 39 -14.78 -21.07 -4.20
N ARG A 40 -15.68 -20.95 -3.23
CA ARG A 40 -16.98 -20.29 -3.36
C ARG A 40 -16.88 -18.89 -2.78
N ILE A 41 -16.94 -17.87 -3.61
CA ILE A 41 -16.96 -16.46 -3.19
C ILE A 41 -18.41 -15.96 -3.25
N VAL A 42 -18.95 -15.56 -2.10
CA VAL A 42 -20.30 -14.99 -1.99
C VAL A 42 -20.19 -13.47 -1.96
N PHE A 43 -20.62 -12.82 -3.03
CA PHE A 43 -20.68 -11.38 -3.15
C PHE A 43 -22.01 -10.86 -2.63
N SER A 44 -21.96 -10.05 -1.57
CA SER A 44 -23.13 -9.38 -1.01
C SER A 44 -23.12 -7.91 -1.41
N ARG A 45 -23.93 -7.54 -2.40
CA ARG A 45 -24.01 -6.16 -2.88
C ARG A 45 -24.89 -5.33 -1.96
N LYS A 46 -24.34 -4.33 -1.27
CA LYS A 46 -25.06 -3.44 -0.33
C LYS A 46 -25.18 -2.01 -0.85
N GLU A 47 -25.26 -1.86 -2.17
CA GLU A 47 -25.34 -0.58 -2.87
C GLU A 47 -26.09 -0.72 -4.21
N THR A 48 -26.39 0.42 -4.83
CA THR A 48 -27.06 0.50 -6.13
C THR A 48 -26.17 1.10 -7.24
N ALA A 49 -24.87 1.31 -6.97
CA ALA A 49 -23.95 1.89 -7.95
C ALA A 49 -23.81 1.00 -9.20
N SER A 50 -23.81 1.60 -10.40
CA SER A 50 -23.75 0.87 -11.67
C SER A 50 -22.45 0.06 -11.86
N CYS A 51 -21.30 0.56 -11.39
CA CYS A 51 -20.05 -0.22 -11.47
C CYS A 51 -20.13 -1.53 -10.70
N SER A 52 -20.83 -1.58 -9.56
CA SER A 52 -20.95 -2.79 -8.73
C SER A 52 -21.90 -3.86 -9.29
N GLU A 53 -22.54 -3.63 -10.44
CA GLU A 53 -23.51 -4.53 -11.05
C GLU A 53 -22.89 -5.81 -11.60
N HIS A 54 -21.62 -5.77 -11.99
CA HIS A 54 -20.92 -6.91 -12.55
C HIS A 54 -19.55 -7.08 -11.91
N VAL A 55 -19.18 -8.33 -11.63
CA VAL A 55 -17.83 -8.71 -11.25
C VAL A 55 -17.21 -9.55 -12.37
N VAL A 56 -15.96 -9.25 -12.70
CA VAL A 56 -15.20 -9.89 -13.77
C VAL A 56 -13.89 -10.43 -13.22
N PHE A 57 -13.62 -11.69 -13.53
CA PHE A 57 -12.40 -12.41 -13.22
C PHE A 57 -11.65 -12.67 -14.54
N PRO A 58 -10.85 -11.71 -15.03
CA PRO A 58 -10.19 -11.82 -16.34
C PRO A 58 -9.31 -13.05 -16.47
N ALA A 59 -8.59 -13.42 -15.40
CA ALA A 59 -7.72 -14.59 -15.40
C ALA A 59 -8.47 -15.93 -15.54
N PHE A 60 -9.75 -15.97 -15.14
CA PHE A 60 -10.59 -17.17 -15.21
C PHE A 60 -11.62 -17.09 -16.35
N GLY A 61 -11.68 -15.97 -17.07
CA GLY A 61 -12.72 -15.71 -18.08
C GLY A 61 -14.15 -15.78 -17.53
N LYS A 62 -14.33 -15.54 -16.21
CA LYS A 62 -15.64 -15.63 -15.55
C LYS A 62 -16.18 -14.24 -15.23
N SER A 63 -17.48 -14.05 -15.39
CA SER A 63 -18.19 -12.87 -14.93
C SER A 63 -19.52 -13.25 -14.32
N ALA A 64 -19.98 -12.48 -13.34
CA ALA A 64 -21.28 -12.65 -12.73
C ALA A 64 -21.96 -11.28 -12.53
N MET A 65 -23.27 -11.27 -12.75
CA MET A 65 -24.12 -10.14 -12.40
C MET A 65 -24.43 -10.19 -10.89
N LEU A 66 -24.40 -9.03 -10.25
CA LEU A 66 -24.63 -8.82 -8.82
C LEU A 66 -25.84 -7.89 -8.67
N PRO A 67 -27.06 -8.43 -8.50
CA PRO A 67 -28.24 -7.61 -8.23
C PRO A 67 -28.10 -6.82 -6.92
N PRO A 68 -28.73 -5.64 -6.82
CA PRO A 68 -28.63 -4.81 -5.62
C PRO A 68 -29.28 -5.52 -4.42
N PHE A 69 -28.61 -5.48 -3.26
CA PHE A 69 -29.07 -6.09 -1.99
C PHE A 69 -29.15 -7.61 -1.99
N GLU A 70 -28.58 -8.27 -3.00
CA GLU A 70 -28.57 -9.73 -3.15
C GLU A 70 -27.18 -10.34 -2.91
N ASP A 71 -27.19 -11.61 -2.51
CA ASP A 71 -26.01 -12.42 -2.30
C ASP A 71 -25.84 -13.40 -3.48
N VAL A 72 -24.78 -13.21 -4.27
CA VAL A 72 -24.47 -14.07 -5.43
C VAL A 72 -23.23 -14.90 -5.15
N ALA A 73 -23.34 -16.21 -5.26
CA ALA A 73 -22.23 -17.13 -5.09
C ALA A 73 -21.54 -17.43 -6.43
N LEU A 74 -20.24 -17.18 -6.50
CA LEU A 74 -19.40 -17.52 -7.63
C LEU A 74 -18.40 -18.63 -7.24
N GLU A 75 -18.43 -19.73 -7.98
CA GLU A 75 -17.51 -20.86 -7.76
C GLU A 75 -16.37 -20.84 -8.77
N LEU A 76 -15.14 -20.90 -8.25
CA LEU A 76 -13.90 -20.93 -9.00
C LEU A 76 -12.99 -22.03 -8.46
N VAL A 77 -12.23 -22.64 -9.36
CA VAL A 77 -11.21 -23.63 -9.02
C VAL A 77 -9.89 -23.08 -9.55
N PRO A 78 -9.03 -22.48 -8.71
CA PRO A 78 -7.75 -21.98 -9.16
C PRO A 78 -6.78 -23.13 -9.39
N GLU A 79 -6.30 -23.28 -10.63
CA GLU A 79 -5.36 -24.34 -11.02
C GLU A 79 -3.89 -23.95 -10.84
N GLN A 80 -3.62 -22.64 -10.72
CA GLN A 80 -2.27 -22.08 -10.62
C GLN A 80 -2.15 -21.22 -9.36
N ALA A 81 -0.97 -21.24 -8.73
CA ALA A 81 -0.64 -20.30 -7.66
C ALA A 81 -0.31 -18.92 -8.25
N GLY A 82 -0.61 -17.86 -7.51
CA GLY A 82 -0.39 -16.46 -7.93
C GLY A 82 -1.46 -15.50 -7.42
N GLU A 83 -1.37 -14.22 -7.80
CA GLU A 83 -2.49 -13.29 -7.62
C GLU A 83 -3.26 -13.14 -8.92
N PHE A 84 -4.58 -13.17 -8.77
CA PHE A 84 -5.52 -12.92 -9.83
C PHE A 84 -6.35 -11.69 -9.44
N GLU A 85 -6.28 -10.65 -10.25
CA GLU A 85 -7.13 -9.48 -10.05
C GLU A 85 -8.56 -9.80 -10.48
N PHE A 86 -9.54 -9.28 -9.74
CA PHE A 86 -10.94 -9.24 -10.14
C PHE A 86 -11.46 -7.82 -10.02
N THR A 87 -12.29 -7.41 -10.98
CA THR A 87 -12.72 -6.02 -11.09
C THR A 87 -14.19 -5.90 -11.37
N CYS A 88 -14.73 -4.70 -11.21
CA CYS A 88 -16.01 -4.36 -11.80
C CYS A 88 -15.90 -4.31 -13.34
N GLN A 89 -17.01 -4.38 -14.07
CA GLN A 89 -17.00 -4.32 -15.54
C GLN A 89 -16.35 -3.03 -16.09
N LEU A 90 -16.41 -1.93 -15.33
CA LEU A 90 -15.78 -0.65 -15.65
C LEU A 90 -14.33 -0.51 -15.12
N GLY A 91 -13.78 -1.53 -14.45
CA GLY A 91 -12.40 -1.53 -13.95
C GLY A 91 -12.09 -0.56 -12.79
N MET A 92 -13.12 0.09 -12.23
CA MET A 92 -12.95 1.06 -11.14
C MET A 92 -12.76 0.38 -9.77
N LEU A 93 -13.66 -0.55 -9.41
CA LEU A 93 -13.49 -1.36 -8.21
C LEU A 93 -12.59 -2.54 -8.52
N ARG A 94 -11.64 -2.81 -7.63
CA ARG A 94 -10.60 -3.83 -7.80
C ARG A 94 -10.42 -4.62 -6.52
N GLY A 95 -10.29 -5.92 -6.66
CA GLY A 95 -9.92 -6.84 -5.59
C GLY A 95 -8.89 -7.84 -6.11
N ARG A 96 -8.28 -8.59 -5.20
CA ARG A 96 -7.25 -9.58 -5.53
C ARG A 96 -7.59 -10.93 -4.91
N LEU A 97 -7.41 -11.98 -5.68
CA LEU A 97 -7.44 -13.36 -5.23
C LEU A 97 -6.00 -13.87 -5.17
N VAL A 98 -5.48 -14.06 -3.97
CA VAL A 98 -4.15 -14.65 -3.73
C VAL A 98 -4.34 -16.16 -3.60
N VAL A 99 -3.74 -16.93 -4.50
CA VAL A 99 -3.75 -18.39 -4.47
C VAL A 99 -2.36 -18.87 -4.09
N GLY A 100 -2.26 -19.55 -2.96
CA GLY A 100 -1.01 -20.10 -2.44
C GLY A 100 -1.28 -21.24 -1.49
N ASP A 101 -0.26 -22.04 -1.24
CA ASP A 101 -0.19 -23.07 -0.20
C ASP A 101 0.01 -22.45 1.20
N ASN A 102 0.68 -21.31 1.27
CA ASN A 102 0.81 -20.47 2.46
C ASN A 102 0.08 -19.13 2.23
N PRO A 103 -0.81 -18.64 3.13
CA PRO A 103 -1.51 -17.36 2.96
C PRO A 103 -0.59 -16.12 3.05
N GLU A 104 0.71 -16.27 2.81
CA GLU A 104 1.68 -15.20 2.85
C GLU A 104 1.69 -14.42 1.51
N PRO A 105 1.55 -13.08 1.54
CA PRO A 105 1.39 -12.22 0.35
C PRO A 105 2.68 -12.03 -0.48
N SER A 106 3.53 -13.06 -0.57
CA SER A 106 4.92 -12.92 -1.03
C SER A 106 5.16 -13.42 -2.47
N ALA A 107 4.18 -14.04 -3.13
CA ALA A 107 4.39 -14.70 -4.43
C ALA A 107 3.82 -13.95 -5.65
N VAL A 108 3.68 -12.61 -5.59
CA VAL A 108 3.34 -11.80 -6.77
C VAL A 108 4.41 -10.80 -7.06
N GLY A 109 5.48 -11.36 -7.61
CA GLY A 109 6.46 -10.67 -8.40
C GLY A 109 6.74 -11.54 -9.61
N ASP A 110 5.99 -11.31 -10.69
CA ASP A 110 6.58 -11.02 -12.00
C ASP A 110 5.48 -11.04 -13.07
N LEU A 111 5.03 -9.84 -13.43
CA LEU A 111 4.89 -9.38 -14.82
C LEU A 111 4.52 -7.87 -14.77
N SER A 112 5.50 -7.04 -15.20
CA SER A 112 5.43 -5.59 -15.50
C SER A 112 5.77 -4.58 -14.37
N PRO A 113 7.05 -4.17 -14.23
CA PRO A 113 7.47 -3.06 -13.38
C PRO A 113 7.68 -1.74 -14.17
N ARG A 114 6.73 -1.33 -15.03
CA ARG A 114 6.81 -0.01 -15.71
C ARG A 114 5.66 0.98 -15.49
N ALA A 115 4.63 0.62 -14.72
CA ALA A 115 3.54 1.54 -14.37
C ALA A 115 3.52 1.97 -12.88
N ARG A 116 4.58 1.69 -12.12
CA ARG A 116 4.68 2.09 -10.71
C ARG A 116 5.25 3.50 -10.58
N THR A 117 4.63 4.47 -11.23
CA THR A 117 4.83 5.89 -10.90
C THR A 117 3.56 6.45 -10.29
N ARG A 118 3.67 6.73 -8.98
CA ARG A 118 2.97 7.80 -8.27
C ARG A 118 1.53 7.54 -7.80
N PHE A 119 1.23 6.39 -7.20
CA PHE A 119 0.01 6.27 -6.37
C PHE A 119 0.22 5.18 -5.32
N GLY A 120 0.71 5.55 -4.13
CA GLY A 120 0.98 4.58 -3.07
C GLY A 120 2.11 4.96 -2.12
N ARG A 121 2.07 6.15 -1.53
CA ARG A 121 2.73 6.40 -0.25
C ARG A 121 1.73 6.98 0.73
N SER A 122 1.33 6.12 1.67
CA SER A 122 1.17 6.46 3.08
C SER A 122 0.02 7.39 3.49
N LEU A 123 -1.20 6.84 3.57
CA LEU A 123 -2.29 7.42 4.38
C LEU A 123 -2.25 7.00 5.87
N THR A 124 -1.11 6.49 6.36
CA THR A 124 -0.91 6.11 7.77
C THR A 124 0.34 6.71 8.43
N GLY A 125 1.01 7.67 7.76
CA GLY A 125 2.23 8.32 8.27
C GLY A 125 2.15 9.82 8.54
N GLU A 126 1.19 10.56 7.97
CA GLU A 126 1.22 12.03 8.02
C GLU A 126 0.94 12.65 9.40
N ARG A 127 0.21 11.96 10.30
CA ARG A 127 -0.15 12.53 11.61
C ARG A 127 1.04 12.59 12.59
N SER A 128 1.99 11.66 12.48
CA SER A 128 3.17 11.63 13.34
C SER A 128 4.23 12.62 12.91
N ASP A 129 4.42 12.85 11.60
CA ASP A 129 5.40 13.80 11.08
C ASP A 129 5.00 15.27 11.35
N THR A 130 3.71 15.61 11.30
CA THR A 130 3.23 16.96 11.69
C THR A 130 3.38 17.21 13.20
N LEU A 131 3.08 16.20 14.03
CA LEU A 131 3.31 16.29 15.48
C LEU A 131 4.80 16.42 15.80
N LEU A 132 5.66 15.65 15.14
CA LEU A 132 7.12 15.73 15.31
C LEU A 132 7.67 17.09 14.87
N LEU A 133 7.26 17.62 13.71
CA LEU A 133 7.69 18.93 13.23
C LEU A 133 7.19 20.07 14.12
N ALA A 134 5.97 19.98 14.65
CA ALA A 134 5.44 20.92 15.62
C ALA A 134 6.21 20.87 16.95
N LEU A 135 6.56 19.66 17.43
CA LEU A 135 7.31 19.46 18.66
C LEU A 135 8.77 19.95 18.51
N VAL A 136 9.39 19.72 17.36
CA VAL A 136 10.73 20.26 17.03
C VAL A 136 10.68 21.78 16.93
N SER A 137 9.70 22.36 16.23
CA SER A 137 9.50 23.82 16.14
C SER A 137 9.28 24.45 17.53
N TRP A 138 8.49 23.79 18.38
CA TRP A 138 8.26 24.22 19.76
C TRP A 138 9.55 24.16 20.57
N VAL A 139 10.26 23.03 20.58
CA VAL A 139 11.54 22.84 21.28
C VAL A 139 12.62 23.82 20.80
N CYS A 140 12.65 24.17 19.51
CA CYS A 140 13.54 25.19 18.95
C CYS A 140 13.16 26.62 19.36
N SER A 141 11.89 26.89 19.71
CA SER A 141 11.40 28.22 20.09
C SER A 141 11.50 28.51 21.60
N VAL A 142 11.46 27.46 22.45
CA VAL A 142 11.67 27.57 23.90
C VAL A 142 12.98 28.28 24.30
N PRO A 143 14.16 28.01 23.70
CA PRO A 143 15.40 28.71 24.06
C PRO A 143 15.34 30.21 23.78
N PHE A 144 14.68 30.64 22.71
CA PHE A 144 14.51 32.06 22.39
C PHE A 144 13.67 32.78 23.47
N LEU A 145 12.59 32.13 23.92
CA LEU A 145 11.75 32.60 25.03
C LEU A 145 12.52 32.68 26.36
N LEU A 146 13.37 31.69 26.64
CA LEU A 146 14.21 31.68 27.84
C LEU A 146 15.28 32.78 27.80
N LEU A 147 15.81 33.10 26.62
CA LEU A 147 16.78 34.18 26.39
C LEU A 147 16.15 35.57 26.60
N LEU A 148 14.89 35.75 26.21
CA LEU A 148 14.10 36.96 26.49
C LEU A 148 13.78 37.16 27.98
N ALA A 149 13.84 36.10 28.79
CA ALA A 149 13.63 36.16 30.25
C ALA A 149 14.92 36.45 31.05
N VAL A 150 16.10 36.34 30.42
CA VAL A 150 17.41 36.67 31.03
C VAL A 150 17.54 38.09 31.58
N PRO A 151 16.96 39.17 31.01
CA PRO A 151 17.08 40.52 31.60
C PRO A 151 16.46 40.64 33.01
N PHE A 152 15.65 39.68 33.46
CA PHE A 152 15.12 39.63 34.83
C PHE A 152 16.07 38.93 35.84
N LEU A 153 17.05 38.14 35.38
CA LEU A 153 17.94 37.33 36.23
C LEU A 153 19.42 37.74 36.03
N GLY A 154 19.85 38.82 36.70
CA GLY A 154 21.26 39.08 37.05
C GLY A 154 22.33 38.81 35.97
N TRP A 155 22.74 39.89 35.28
CA TRP A 155 23.53 39.91 34.04
C TRP A 155 24.84 39.07 33.99
N LYS A 156 25.51 38.78 35.11
CA LYS A 156 26.86 38.19 35.06
C LYS A 156 26.90 36.66 34.99
N ALA A 157 25.91 35.96 35.52
CA ALA A 157 25.87 34.49 35.48
C ALA A 157 24.95 33.96 34.37
N GLY A 158 23.87 34.69 34.05
CA GLY A 158 22.90 34.29 33.03
C GLY A 158 23.47 34.23 31.61
N GLY A 159 24.37 35.16 31.26
CA GLY A 159 24.94 35.24 29.92
C GLY A 159 25.81 34.04 29.54
N MET A 160 26.69 33.58 30.45
CA MET A 160 27.58 32.46 30.17
C MET A 160 26.83 31.11 30.12
N LEU A 161 25.84 30.92 30.99
CA LEU A 161 25.00 29.73 30.95
C LEU A 161 24.13 29.70 29.69
N ALA A 162 23.59 30.86 29.26
CA ALA A 162 22.77 30.97 28.05
C ALA A 162 23.57 30.64 26.77
N LEU A 163 24.81 31.13 26.65
CA LEU A 163 25.65 30.83 25.49
C LEU A 163 26.08 29.36 25.44
N ALA A 164 26.43 28.78 26.59
CA ALA A 164 26.77 27.37 26.69
C ALA A 164 25.58 26.47 26.32
N TRP A 165 24.37 26.82 26.79
CA TRP A 165 23.15 26.07 26.50
C TRP A 165 22.72 26.23 25.03
N LEU A 166 22.83 27.43 24.47
CA LEU A 166 22.59 27.68 23.04
C LEU A 166 23.52 26.85 22.16
N GLY A 167 24.81 26.76 22.51
CA GLY A 167 25.77 25.92 21.81
C GLY A 167 25.41 24.43 21.85
N LEU A 168 24.99 23.92 23.01
CA LEU A 168 24.55 22.53 23.19
C LEU A 168 23.31 22.21 22.34
N VAL A 169 22.33 23.12 22.32
CA VAL A 169 21.08 22.96 21.55
C VAL A 169 21.35 23.01 20.04
N VAL A 170 22.19 23.93 19.57
CA VAL A 170 22.57 24.00 18.15
C VAL A 170 23.30 22.72 17.72
N ALA A 171 24.20 22.20 18.55
CA ALA A 171 24.91 20.96 18.26
C ALA A 171 23.95 19.75 18.20
N ALA A 172 23.01 19.64 19.13
CA ALA A 172 21.99 18.59 19.12
C ALA A 172 21.07 18.69 17.90
N CYS A 173 20.65 19.91 17.54
CA CYS A 173 19.83 20.16 16.36
C CYS A 173 20.58 19.80 15.07
N PHE A 174 21.86 20.15 14.98
CA PHE A 174 22.70 19.81 13.84
C PHE A 174 22.93 18.29 13.75
N ALA A 175 23.11 17.60 14.88
CA ALA A 175 23.26 16.14 14.92
C ALA A 175 21.98 15.41 14.46
N VAL A 176 20.80 15.87 14.89
CA VAL A 176 19.51 15.30 14.46
C VAL A 176 19.26 15.57 12.97
N CYS A 177 19.57 16.77 12.49
CA CYS A 177 19.49 17.11 11.07
C CYS A 177 20.50 16.31 10.22
N ALA A 178 21.72 16.10 10.72
CA ALA A 178 22.75 15.30 10.05
C ALA A 178 22.39 13.80 10.02
N TRP A 179 21.79 13.27 11.08
CA TRP A 179 21.31 11.89 11.12
C TRP A 179 20.14 11.63 10.16
N ARG A 180 19.37 12.66 9.80
CA ARG A 180 18.23 12.55 8.88
C ARG A 180 18.61 12.80 7.40
N GLY A 181 19.91 12.86 7.06
CA GLY A 181 20.39 13.03 5.68
C GLY A 181 21.42 11.97 5.24
N PRO A 182 20.97 10.91 4.56
CA PRO A 182 21.43 10.76 3.17
C PRO A 182 20.27 10.54 2.18
N LEU A 183 19.08 11.11 2.43
CA LEU A 183 17.96 11.06 1.48
C LEU A 183 17.79 12.35 0.65
N PHE A 184 18.44 13.46 1.00
CA PHE A 184 18.23 14.75 0.32
C PHE A 184 19.21 15.08 -0.82
N THR A 185 20.33 14.35 -0.94
CA THR A 185 21.34 14.61 -2.00
C THR A 185 21.11 13.83 -3.31
N ARG A 186 20.01 13.05 -3.44
CA ARG A 186 19.66 12.38 -4.70
C ARG A 186 18.82 13.24 -5.66
N SER A 187 18.41 14.44 -5.25
CA SER A 187 17.57 15.34 -6.07
C SER A 187 18.34 16.34 -6.95
N ALA A 188 19.68 16.37 -6.91
CA ALA A 188 20.48 17.28 -7.73
C ALA A 188 21.20 16.60 -8.92
N ARG A 189 21.13 15.26 -9.05
CA ARG A 189 21.77 14.52 -10.17
C ARG A 189 20.81 14.10 -11.29
N GLY A 190 19.52 14.45 -11.17
CA GLY A 190 18.47 14.05 -12.11
C GLY A 190 18.19 15.04 -13.26
N LEU A 191 18.81 16.22 -13.28
CA LEU A 191 18.54 17.24 -14.31
C LEU A 191 19.56 17.32 -15.46
N HIS A 192 20.61 16.49 -15.46
CA HIS A 192 21.61 16.46 -16.56
C HIS A 192 21.43 15.31 -17.56
N GLY A 193 20.38 14.49 -17.43
CA GLY A 193 20.17 13.30 -18.28
C GLY A 193 19.06 13.41 -19.34
N ILE A 194 18.40 14.56 -19.48
CA ILE A 194 17.17 14.69 -20.29
C ILE A 194 17.43 15.08 -21.76
N PHE A 195 18.68 15.34 -22.18
CA PHE A 195 18.95 15.92 -23.51
C PHE A 195 19.74 15.07 -24.52
N SER A 196 19.88 13.75 -24.33
CA SER A 196 20.70 12.92 -25.24
C SER A 196 19.96 11.75 -25.92
N GLY A 197 18.62 11.71 -25.88
CA GLY A 197 17.85 10.53 -26.31
C GLY A 197 16.85 10.71 -27.45
N VAL A 198 16.88 11.81 -28.23
CA VAL A 198 15.95 12.01 -29.36
C VAL A 198 16.69 12.60 -30.56
N ARG A 199 17.49 11.78 -31.23
CA ARG A 199 17.84 11.89 -32.65
C ARG A 199 18.69 10.67 -33.00
N GLU A 200 18.04 9.60 -33.45
CA GLU A 200 18.48 8.83 -34.60
C GLU A 200 17.38 7.83 -34.97
N GLY A 201 16.92 7.84 -36.23
CA GLY A 201 15.86 6.93 -36.69
C GLY A 201 14.85 7.53 -37.66
N ARG A 202 15.30 8.41 -38.57
CA ARG A 202 14.56 8.74 -39.79
C ARG A 202 15.40 8.36 -41.01
N SER A 203 15.32 7.09 -41.41
CA SER A 203 15.75 6.55 -42.71
C SER A 203 15.33 5.08 -42.63
N GLU A 204 14.56 4.44 -43.52
CA GLU A 204 14.43 4.50 -44.99
C GLU A 204 13.01 3.96 -45.29
N ARG A 205 12.10 4.69 -45.96
CA ARG A 205 11.91 4.74 -47.42
C ARG A 205 11.91 3.35 -48.10
N SER A 206 10.71 2.88 -48.47
CA SER A 206 10.40 2.05 -49.67
C SER A 206 11.08 2.62 -50.93
N PRO A 207 11.08 1.98 -52.13
CA PRO A 207 10.31 0.80 -52.57
C PRO A 207 11.12 -0.23 -53.39
N THR A 208 10.54 -1.42 -53.61
CA THR A 208 10.38 -2.11 -54.92
C THR A 208 9.48 -3.32 -54.73
#